data_AF-A0A0F6TYL3-F1
#
_entry.id   AF-A0A0F6TYL3-F1
#
_cell.length_a   1.000
_cell.length_b   1.000
_cell.length_c   1.000
_cell.angle_alpha   90.00
_cell.angle_beta   90.00
_cell.angle_gamma   90.00
#
_symmetry.space_group_name_H-M   'P 1'
#
loop_
_entity.id
_entity.type
_entity.pdbx_description
1 polymer ?
#
loop_
_entity_poly.entity_id
_entity_poly.type
_entity_poly.pdbx_seq_one_letter_code
_entity_poly.pdbx_strand_id
1 'polypeptide(L)' 'MSKINVTAAPGLKVPREDNPRRYITDAAPLEVDNSAYYQRQLMAGDLIEVTATGKNKAKAPTVTTEVSSVQS' A
#
# COMPACT_ATOMS: atom_id res chain seq x y z
N MET A 1 -19.12 1.00 -6.06
CA MET A 1 -17.71 1.32 -5.79
C MET A 1 -16.87 0.31 -6.55
N SER A 2 -15.85 0.77 -7.28
CA SER A 2 -14.92 -0.14 -7.97
C SER A 2 -14.08 -0.88 -6.92
N LYS A 3 -13.71 -2.14 -7.17
CA LYS A 3 -12.84 -2.93 -6.28
C LYS A 3 -11.42 -2.98 -6.83
N ILE A 4 -10.44 -3.05 -5.95
CA ILE A 4 -9.03 -3.25 -6.26
C ILE A 4 -8.47 -4.40 -5.42
N ASN A 5 -7.54 -5.17 -5.97
CA ASN A 5 -6.82 -6.20 -5.24
C ASN A 5 -5.46 -5.65 -4.82
N VAL A 6 -5.17 -5.69 -3.52
CA VAL A 6 -3.95 -5.11 -2.95
C VAL A 6 -3.29 -6.07 -1.97
N THR A 7 -1.97 -6.00 -1.87
CA THR A 7 -1.17 -6.64 -0.81
C THR A 7 -0.34 -5.57 -0.12
N ALA A 8 0.06 -5.80 1.14
CA ALA A 8 0.98 -4.86 1.80
C ALA A 8 2.40 -5.00 1.26
N ALA A 9 3.18 -3.93 1.40
CA ALA A 9 4.61 -4.00 1.22
C ALA A 9 5.22 -5.06 2.17
N PRO A 10 6.32 -5.74 1.76
CA PRO A 10 6.94 -6.76 2.57
C PRO A 10 7.27 -6.29 4.00
N GLY A 11 6.83 -7.06 5.01
CA GLY A 11 7.04 -6.72 6.42
C GLY A 11 6.15 -5.61 6.99
N LEU A 12 5.26 -5.00 6.18
CA LEU A 12 4.34 -3.97 6.62
C LEU A 12 2.93 -4.54 6.87
N LYS A 13 2.18 -3.85 7.75
CA LYS A 13 0.77 -4.14 8.01
C LYS A 13 -0.03 -2.85 7.86
N VAL A 14 -0.93 -2.81 6.89
CA VAL A 14 -1.76 -1.63 6.61
C VAL A 14 -3.14 -1.86 7.22
N PRO A 15 -3.65 -0.99 8.12
CA PRO A 15 -5.00 -1.10 8.65
C PRO A 15 -6.05 -1.08 7.53
N ARG A 16 -7.16 -1.76 7.74
CA ARG A 16 -8.29 -1.68 6.81
C ARG A 16 -9.18 -0.48 7.15
N GLU A 17 -9.67 0.20 6.11
CA GLU A 17 -10.59 1.34 6.24
C GLU A 17 -11.90 0.94 6.92
N ASP A 18 -12.43 -0.25 6.61
CA ASP A 18 -13.68 -0.76 7.19
C ASP A 18 -13.53 -1.22 8.65
N ASN A 19 -12.34 -1.68 9.02
CA ASN A 19 -12.06 -2.14 10.37
C ASN A 19 -10.57 -2.00 10.70
N PRO A 20 -10.15 -0.99 11.49
CA PRO A 20 -8.75 -0.72 11.78
C PRO A 20 -8.09 -1.80 12.65
N ARG A 21 -8.85 -2.75 13.24
CA ARG A 21 -8.30 -3.91 13.94
C ARG A 21 -7.90 -5.04 12.98
N ARG A 22 -8.27 -4.95 11.70
CA ARG A 22 -7.86 -5.88 10.66
C ARG A 22 -6.83 -5.22 9.75
N TYR A 23 -5.89 -6.03 9.28
CA TYR A 23 -4.76 -5.56 8.50
C TYR A 23 -4.68 -6.27 7.16
N ILE A 24 -4.25 -5.53 6.15
CA ILE A 24 -3.71 -6.07 4.91
C ILE A 24 -2.24 -6.33 5.17
N THR A 25 -1.78 -7.53 4.83
CA THR A 25 -0.39 -7.96 4.99
C THR A 25 0.16 -8.38 3.64
N ASP A 26 1.47 -8.59 3.57
CA ASP A 26 2.19 -9.08 2.39
C ASP A 26 1.89 -10.55 2.06
N ALA A 27 1.38 -11.31 3.04
CA ALA A 27 1.10 -12.74 2.92
C ALA A 27 0.00 -13.12 1.91
N ALA A 28 -1.05 -12.30 1.75
CA ALA A 28 -2.19 -12.63 0.89
C ALA A 28 -2.82 -11.37 0.27
N PRO A 29 -3.06 -11.37 -1.06
CA PRO A 29 -3.83 -10.32 -1.71
C PRO A 29 -5.24 -10.23 -1.12
N LEU A 30 -5.72 -9.01 -0.92
CA LEU A 30 -7.06 -8.73 -0.43
C LEU A 30 -7.79 -7.80 -1.39
N GLU A 31 -9.03 -8.15 -1.71
CA GLU A 31 -9.95 -7.30 -2.46
C GLU A 31 -10.58 -6.25 -1.53
N VAL A 32 -10.41 -4.97 -1.88
CA VAL A 32 -10.95 -3.83 -1.13
C VAL A 32 -11.65 -2.84 -2.06
N ASP A 33 -12.46 -1.95 -1.49
CA ASP A 33 -13.02 -0.83 -2.24
C ASP A 33 -11.91 0.11 -2.72
N ASN A 34 -12.04 0.61 -3.94
CA ASN A 34 -11.16 1.64 -4.50
C ASN A 34 -11.50 2.99 -3.88
N SER A 35 -11.16 3.15 -2.60
CA SER A 35 -11.37 4.36 -1.83
C SER A 35 -10.14 5.26 -1.86
N ALA A 36 -10.33 6.52 -1.48
CA ALA A 36 -9.22 7.46 -1.33
C ALA A 36 -8.19 7.00 -0.28
N TYR A 37 -8.60 6.21 0.72
CA TYR A 37 -7.68 5.64 1.71
C TYR A 37 -6.67 4.70 1.06
N TYR A 38 -7.15 3.69 0.31
CA TYR A 38 -6.27 2.71 -0.31
C TYR A 38 -5.45 3.29 -1.46
N GLN A 39 -5.97 4.27 -2.19
CA GLN A 39 -5.19 5.00 -3.20
C GLN A 39 -3.99 5.74 -2.59
N ARG A 40 -4.14 6.36 -1.42
CA ARG A 40 -3.02 7.03 -0.73
C ARG A 40 -1.94 6.03 -0.32
N GLN A 41 -2.33 4.87 0.21
CA GLN A 41 -1.38 3.82 0.58
C GLN A 41 -0.68 3.20 -0.64
N LEU A 42 -1.37 3.07 -1.77
CA LEU A 42 -0.74 2.70 -3.04
C LEU A 42 0.28 3.75 -3.50
N MET A 43 -0.04 5.04 -3.38
CA MET A 43 0.88 6.13 -3.72
C MET A 43 2.08 6.22 -2.78
N ALA A 44 1.87 5.93 -1.49
CA ALA A 44 2.93 5.87 -0.48
C ALA A 44 3.85 4.64 -0.65
N GLY A 45 3.38 3.60 -1.37
CA GLY A 45 4.08 2.33 -1.51
C GLY A 45 3.85 1.36 -0.36
N ASP A 46 2.95 1.68 0.58
CA ASP A 46 2.55 0.78 1.67
C ASP A 46 1.70 -0.38 1.18
N LEU A 47 0.92 -0.16 0.11
CA LEU A 47 0.17 -1.17 -0.61
C LEU A 47 0.71 -1.33 -2.03
N ILE A 48 0.56 -2.54 -2.57
CA ILE A 48 0.93 -2.92 -3.92
C ILE A 48 -0.31 -3.50 -4.59
N GLU A 49 -0.69 -2.96 -5.75
CA GLU A 49 -1.83 -3.48 -6.52
C GLU A 49 -1.46 -4.80 -7.21
N VAL A 50 -2.27 -5.83 -6.97
CA VAL A 50 -2.11 -7.17 -7.51
C VAL A 50 -3.11 -7.35 -8.67
N THR A 51 -2.65 -7.15 -9.89
CA THR A 51 -3.44 -7.48 -11.09
C THR A 51 -3.28 -8.96 -11.43
N ALA A 52 -4.38 -9.63 -11.83
CA ALA A 52 -4.41 -11.06 -12.18
C ALA A 52 -3.44 -11.50 -13.28
N THR A 53 -2.75 -10.56 -13.95
CA THR A 53 -1.65 -10.83 -14.88
C THR A 53 -0.27 -10.85 -14.20
N GLY A 54 -0.15 -11.45 -13.02
CA GLY A 54 1.11 -12.01 -12.50
C GLY A 54 2.33 -11.10 -12.36
N LYS A 55 2.17 -9.77 -12.35
CA LYS A 55 3.28 -8.84 -12.09
C LYS A 55 2.81 -7.78 -11.10
N ASN A 56 3.33 -7.86 -9.87
CA ASN A 56 3.32 -6.76 -8.91
C ASN A 56 3.84 -5.52 -9.66
N LYS A 57 2.95 -4.57 -9.95
CA LYS A 57 3.37 -3.25 -10.41
C LYS A 57 3.84 -2.49 -9.18
N ALA A 58 5.04 -2.84 -8.72
CA ALA A 58 5.79 -2.03 -7.78
C ALA A 58 6.10 -0.71 -8.49
N LYS A 59 5.30 0.33 -8.22
CA LYS A 59 5.81 1.68 -8.36
C LYS A 59 6.74 1.87 -7.16
N ALA A 60 7.98 1.42 -7.34
CA ALA A 60 9.04 1.54 -6.35
C ALA A 60 9.03 2.97 -5.79
N PRO A 61 8.99 3.14 -4.46
CA PRO A 61 9.29 4.43 -3.93
C PRO A 61 10.80 4.59 -4.11
N THR A 62 11.19 5.51 -4.99
CA THR A 62 12.43 6.25 -4.83
C THR A 62 12.32 7.01 -3.51
N VAL A 63 12.48 6.31 -2.37
CA VAL A 63 12.94 6.94 -1.15
C VAL A 63 14.44 7.07 -1.32
N THR A 64 14.83 8.15 -2.00
CA THR A 64 16.12 8.77 -1.74
C THR A 64 16.10 9.13 -0.26
N THR A 65 16.93 8.43 0.51
CA THR A 65 17.43 8.92 1.79
C THR A 65 18.05 10.30 1.53
N GLU A 66 17.31 11.37 1.78
CA GLU A 66 17.88 12.72 1.92
C GLU A 66 17.68 13.19 3.35
N VAL A 67 18.74 13.01 4.12
CA VAL A 67 18.99 13.73 5.37
C VAL A 67 19.26 15.21 5.03
N SER A 68 18.44 16.11 5.56
CA SER A 68 18.74 17.55 5.75
C SER A 68 18.06 17.98 7.05
N SER A 69 18.74 18.10 8.18
CA SER A 69 19.68 19.16 8.60
C SER A 69 19.02 20.54 8.79
N VAL A 70 19.02 20.97 10.06
CA VAL A 70 19.18 22.32 10.65
C VAL A 70 18.03 23.36 10.70
N GLN A 71 18.07 24.11 11.82
CA GLN A 71 17.44 25.37 12.26
C GLN A 71 16.17 25.23 13.14
N SER A 72 16.12 25.79 14.35
CA SER A 72 16.70 27.05 14.88
C SER A 72 17.31 26.93 16.27
#